data_AF-A0AAV1JD78-F1
#
_entry.id   AF-A0AAV1JD78-F1
#
_cell.length_a   1.000
_cell.length_b   1.000
_cell.length_c   1.000
_cell.angle_alpha   90.00
_cell.angle_beta   90.00
_cell.angle_gamma   90.00
#
_symmetry.space_group_name_H-M   'P 1'
#
loop_
_entity.id
_entity.type
_entity.pdbx_description
1 polymer ?
#
loop_
_entity_poly.entity_id
_entity_poly.type
_entity_poly.pdbx_seq_one_letter_code
_entity_poly.pdbx_strand_id
1 'polypeptide(L)' 'MEQGFTEASSANLPRIDLMMLGTFLASNKDFCLAEFRNVKTSMSARASYGDDAVSYVQVKREGNLCTIKAKICPEH' A
#
# COMPACT_ATOMS: atom_id res chain seq x y z
N MET A 1 -1.04 -17.98 5.62
CA MET A 1 -0.62 -17.49 4.31
C MET A 1 -1.49 -18.14 3.25
N GLU A 2 -2.02 -17.37 2.29
CA GLU A 2 -2.89 -17.91 1.24
C GLU A 2 -2.10 -18.75 0.21
N GLN A 3 -2.79 -19.61 -0.52
CA GLN A 3 -2.15 -20.47 -1.52
C GLN A 3 -1.50 -19.63 -2.63
N GLY A 4 -0.21 -19.90 -2.89
CA GLY A 4 0.59 -19.17 -3.88
C GLY A 4 1.13 -17.82 -3.40
N PHE A 5 0.89 -17.44 -2.13
CA PHE A 5 1.48 -16.26 -1.52
C PHE A 5 2.72 -16.63 -0.69
N THR A 6 3.70 -15.73 -0.65
CA THR A 6 4.91 -15.81 0.16
C THR A 6 5.07 -14.57 1.02
N GLU A 7 5.80 -14.69 2.14
CA GLU A 7 5.97 -13.59 3.08
C GLU A 7 6.72 -12.44 2.43
N ALA A 8 6.18 -11.23 2.59
CA ALA A 8 6.81 -10.06 2.00
C ALA A 8 8.10 -9.72 2.72
N SER A 9 9.12 -9.38 1.94
CA SER A 9 10.40 -8.86 2.41
C SER A 9 10.85 -7.74 1.48
N SER A 10 11.78 -6.91 1.94
CA SER A 10 12.37 -5.85 1.12
C SER A 10 13.00 -6.36 -0.19
N ALA A 11 13.35 -7.64 -0.26
CA ALA A 11 13.90 -8.27 -1.46
C ALA A 11 12.83 -8.71 -2.48
N ASN A 12 11.58 -8.92 -2.06
CA ASN A 12 10.52 -9.47 -2.93
C ASN A 12 9.34 -8.51 -3.16
N LEU A 13 9.38 -7.30 -2.59
CA LEU A 13 8.44 -6.24 -2.91
C LEU A 13 8.81 -5.54 -4.23
N PRO A 14 7.81 -5.08 -5.01
CA PRO A 14 8.06 -4.24 -6.16
C PRO A 14 8.66 -2.91 -5.70
N ARG A 15 9.65 -2.42 -6.45
CA ARG A 15 10.19 -1.09 -6.22
C ARG A 15 9.27 -0.07 -6.87
N ILE A 16 8.89 0.94 -6.11
CA ILE A 16 8.12 2.08 -6.61
C ILE A 16 9.11 3.20 -6.90
N ASP A 17 9.10 3.70 -8.13
CA ASP A 17 9.86 4.88 -8.51
C ASP A 17 8.97 6.13 -8.54
N LEU A 18 9.62 7.30 -8.61
CA LEU A 18 8.95 8.60 -8.59
C LEU A 18 8.03 8.81 -9.82
N MET A 19 8.37 8.22 -10.97
CA MET A 19 7.59 8.35 -12.20
C MET A 19 6.30 7.52 -12.11
N MET A 20 6.37 6.30 -11.57
CA MET A 20 5.19 5.49 -11.28
C MET A 20 4.26 6.21 -10.32
N LEU A 21 4.80 6.79 -9.24
CA LEU A 21 4.00 7.56 -8.29
C LEU A 21 3.35 8.78 -8.96
N GLY A 22 4.10 9.55 -9.75
CA GLY A 22 3.58 10.71 -10.48
C GLY A 22 2.47 10.32 -11.46
N THR A 23 2.66 9.22 -12.20
CA THR A 23 1.67 8.69 -13.14
C THR A 23 0.39 8.26 -12.42
N PHE A 24 0.52 7.58 -11.28
CA PHE A 24 -0.62 7.18 -10.46
C PHE A 24 -1.41 8.40 -9.96
N LEU A 25 -0.73 9.40 -9.37
CA LEU A 25 -1.37 10.61 -8.87
C LEU A 25 -2.04 11.43 -9.98
N ALA A 26 -1.45 11.48 -11.18
CA ALA A 26 -2.02 12.21 -12.32
C ALA A 26 -3.24 11.51 -12.93
N SER A 27 -3.27 10.18 -12.92
CA SER A 27 -4.35 9.38 -13.52
C SER A 27 -5.49 9.06 -12.57
N ASN A 28 -5.22 9.08 -11.26
CA ASN A 28 -6.20 8.75 -10.24
C ASN A 28 -6.92 10.00 -9.73
N LYS A 29 -8.12 10.26 -10.27
CA LYS A 29 -8.97 11.38 -9.85
C LYS A 29 -9.44 11.28 -8.41
N ASP A 30 -9.48 10.06 -7.86
CA ASP A 30 -9.99 9.82 -6.51
C ASP A 30 -9.03 10.36 -5.45
N PHE A 31 -7.73 10.43 -5.75
CA PHE A 31 -6.72 10.97 -4.84
C PHE A 31 -7.00 12.42 -4.44
N CYS A 32 -7.61 13.22 -5.32
CA CYS A 32 -7.93 14.62 -5.09
C CYS A 32 -9.34 14.87 -4.53
N LEU A 33 -10.17 13.82 -4.37
CA LEU A 33 -11.53 13.99 -3.90
C LEU A 33 -11.56 14.49 -2.45
N ALA A 34 -12.52 15.36 -2.16
CA ALA A 34 -12.70 15.94 -0.83
C ALA A 34 -12.94 14.87 0.26
N GLU A 35 -13.51 13.72 -0.11
CA GLU A 35 -13.76 12.59 0.79
C GLU A 35 -12.47 12.00 1.38
N PHE A 36 -11.35 12.11 0.65
CA PHE A 36 -10.03 11.71 1.11
C PHE A 36 -9.26 12.84 1.79
N ARG A 37 -9.82 14.05 1.97
CA ARG A 37 -9.18 15.15 2.74
C ARG A 37 -9.62 15.21 4.20
N ASN A 38 -10.29 14.17 4.68
CA ASN A 38 -10.81 14.10 6.04
C ASN A 38 -9.73 13.77 7.08
N VAL A 39 -10.05 13.98 8.36
CA VAL A 39 -9.16 13.74 9.52
C VAL A 39 -8.55 12.34 9.51
N LYS A 40 -9.29 11.32 9.06
CA LYS A 40 -8.80 9.93 8.95
C LYS A 40 -7.64 9.78 7.96
N THR A 41 -7.65 10.53 6.86
CA THR A 41 -6.51 10.56 5.92
C THR A 41 -5.32 11.28 6.54
N SER A 42 -5.55 12.39 7.25
CA SER A 42 -4.47 13.10 7.94
C SER A 42 -3.81 12.23 9.01
N MET A 43 -4.58 11.41 9.73
CA MET A 43 -4.03 10.49 10.73
C MET A 43 -3.25 9.34 10.11
N SER A 44 -3.74 8.77 9.00
CA SER A 44 -3.05 7.70 8.28
C SER A 44 -1.87 8.17 7.42
N ALA A 45 -1.74 9.48 7.19
CA ALA A 45 -0.59 10.09 6.50
C ALA A 45 0.65 10.27 7.40
N ARG A 46 0.56 9.95 8.70
CA ARG A 46 1.71 10.02 9.62
C ARG A 46 2.75 9.01 9.19
N ALA A 47 4.03 9.41 9.22
CA ALA A 47 5.12 8.55 8.78
C ALA A 47 5.18 7.20 9.52
N SER A 48 4.83 7.17 10.82
CA SER A 48 4.82 5.93 11.62
C SER A 48 3.58 5.07 11.41
N TYR A 49 2.49 5.60 10.83
CA TYR A 49 1.22 4.88 10.73
C TYR A 49 1.37 3.56 9.97
N GLY A 50 2.23 3.55 8.92
CA GLY A 50 2.53 2.33 8.19
C GLY A 50 3.18 1.26 9.07
N ASP A 51 4.13 1.64 9.93
CA ASP A 51 4.83 0.72 10.83
C ASP A 51 3.89 0.20 11.94
N ASP A 52 3.00 1.06 12.43
CA ASP A 52 2.06 0.75 13.52
C ASP A 52 0.85 -0.08 13.02
N ALA A 53 0.33 0.23 11.84
CA ALA A 53 -0.91 -0.36 11.32
C ALA A 53 -0.69 -1.64 10.49
N VAL A 54 0.47 -1.82 9.86
CA VAL A 54 0.72 -2.97 8.99
C VAL A 54 1.27 -4.14 9.80
N SER A 55 0.43 -5.13 10.10
CA SER A 55 0.88 -6.30 10.88
C SER A 55 1.51 -7.40 10.03
N TYR A 56 0.97 -7.63 8.83
CA TYR A 56 1.37 -8.76 7.99
C TYR A 56 1.18 -8.45 6.53
N VAL A 57 2.17 -8.79 5.71
CA VAL A 57 2.16 -8.57 4.27
C VAL A 57 2.53 -9.87 3.55
N GLN A 58 1.74 -10.24 2.55
CA GLN A 58 1.97 -11.40 1.70
C GLN A 58 1.95 -10.98 0.24
N VAL A 59 2.81 -11.60 -0.56
CA VAL A 59 3.01 -11.28 -1.97
C VAL A 59 2.83 -12.52 -2.84
N LYS A 60 2.18 -12.36 -3.99
CA LYS A 60 2.06 -13.37 -5.05
C LYS A 60 2.54 -12.75 -6.37
N ARG A 61 3.41 -13.46 -7.08
CA ARG A 61 3.93 -13.03 -8.39
C ARG A 61 3.46 -13.99 -9.47
N GLU A 62 2.85 -13.44 -10.52
CA GLU A 62 2.35 -14.15 -11.69
C GLU A 62 2.87 -13.44 -12.94
N GLY A 63 4.03 -13.87 -13.44
CA GLY A 63 4.73 -13.20 -14.53
C GLY A 63 5.11 -11.75 -14.17
N ASN A 64 4.54 -10.79 -14.89
CA ASN A 64 4.75 -9.35 -14.66
C ASN A 64 3.76 -8.75 -13.65
N LEU A 65 2.80 -9.52 -13.15
CA LEU A 65 1.82 -9.05 -12.18
C LEU A 65 2.25 -9.43 -10.75
N CYS A 66 2.28 -8.43 -9.87
CA CYS A 66 2.57 -8.61 -8.46
C CYS A 66 1.35 -8.22 -7.63
N THR A 67 0.76 -9.18 -6.93
CA THR A 67 -0.37 -8.97 -6.01
C THR A 67 0.15 -8.90 -4.58
N ILE A 68 -0.10 -7.79 -3.90
CA ILE A 68 0.27 -7.58 -2.50
C ILE A 68 -1.02 -7.55 -1.68
N LYS A 69 -1.05 -8.31 -0.58
CA LYS A 69 -2.11 -8.25 0.42
C LYS A 69 -1.49 -7.91 1.76
N ALA A 70 -2.04 -6.91 2.43
CA ALA A 70 -1.63 -6.51 3.77
C ALA A 70 -2.81 -6.60 4.73
N LYS A 71 -2.55 -7.05 5.96
CA LYS A 71 -3.47 -6.89 7.07
C LYS A 71 -3.19 -5.55 7.73
N ILE A 72 -4.15 -4.65 7.63
CA ILE A 72 -4.09 -3.33 8.26
C ILE A 72 -4.96 -3.37 9.51
N CYS A 73 -4.35 -3.09 10.66
CA CYS A 73 -5.04 -2.88 11.91
C CYS A 73 -5.23 -1.37 12.09
N PRO A 74 -6.45 -0.82 11.89
CA PRO A 74 -6.68 0.58 12.17
C PRO A 74 -6.48 0.87 13.66
N GLU A 75 -5.73 1.93 13.97
CA GLU A 75 -5.73 2.53 15.31
C GLU A 75 -7.18 2.93 15.67
N HIS A 76 -7.62 2.61 16.89
CA HIS A 76 -8.95 2.96 17.41
C HIS A 76 -9.06 4.46 17.73
#